data_AF-A0AAN0NM81-F1
#
_entry.id   AF-A0AAN0NM81-F1
#
_cell.length_a   1.000
_cell.length_b   1.000
_cell.length_c   1.000
_cell.angle_alpha   90.00
_cell.angle_beta   90.00
_cell.angle_gamma   90.00
#
_symmetry.space_group_name_H-M   'P 1'
#
loop_
_entity.id
_entity.type
_entity.pdbx_description
1 polymer ?
#
loop_
_entity_poly.entity_id
_entity_poly.type
_entity_poly.pdbx_seq_one_letter_code
_entity_poly.pdbx_strand_id
1 'polypeptide(L)'
;MNRVLFPLLTLILALAVLPIVLSALWVKVVTSAAIFALAAAGVSVVFAQLGLINLSQIALVGVGGWIGLRLNYATELPFTFNLAIAGMITAAIGAILALPALRMRGLYLALVTLMAAGAFQILFNAFQFPNGGTGFWGLPSNQPAKSGALPLRDRM
;
A
#
# COMPACT_ATOMS: atom_id res chain seq x y z
N MET A 1 -5.39 23.88 -21.47
CA MET A 1 -5.80 23.69 -20.07
C MET A 1 -6.99 22.73 -19.90
N ASN A 2 -8.02 22.77 -20.75
CA ASN A 2 -9.26 21.98 -20.57
C ASN A 2 -9.19 20.47 -20.89
N ARG A 3 -8.10 19.99 -21.53
CA ARG A 3 -7.99 18.59 -21.99
C ARG A 3 -7.75 17.58 -20.87
N VAL A 4 -7.21 18.03 -19.74
CA VAL A 4 -7.00 17.22 -18.53
C VAL A 4 -8.13 17.37 -17.52
N LEU A 5 -8.88 18.49 -17.57
CA LEU A 5 -9.94 18.78 -16.62
C LEU A 5 -11.19 17.91 -16.86
N PHE A 6 -11.56 17.68 -18.13
CA PHE A 6 -12.67 16.80 -18.52
C PHE A 6 -12.50 15.35 -18.05
N PRO A 7 -11.36 14.66 -18.33
CA PRO A 7 -11.17 13.29 -17.85
C PRO A 7 -11.10 13.21 -16.33
N LEU A 8 -10.52 14.22 -15.66
CA LEU A 8 -10.46 14.29 -14.20
C LEU A 8 -11.87 14.42 -13.57
N LEU A 9 -12.72 15.28 -14.14
CA LEU A 9 -14.11 15.45 -13.71
C LEU A 9 -14.94 14.19 -13.94
N THR A 10 -14.79 13.53 -15.10
CA THR A 10 -15.49 12.26 -15.36
C THR A 10 -15.00 11.14 -14.45
N LEU A 11 -13.71 11.11 -14.08
CA LEU A 11 -13.14 10.14 -13.16
C LEU A 11 -13.70 10.33 -11.74
N ILE A 12 -13.76 11.57 -11.27
CA ILE A 12 -14.32 11.93 -9.95
C ILE A 12 -15.82 11.59 -9.89
N LEU A 13 -16.57 11.90 -10.95
CA LEU A 13 -18.00 11.60 -11.04
C LEU A 13 -18.26 10.08 -11.09
N ALA A 14 -17.46 9.33 -11.86
CA ALA A 14 -17.55 7.87 -11.91
C ALA A 14 -17.23 7.22 -10.55
N LEU A 15 -16.23 7.73 -9.84
CA LEU A 15 -15.82 7.23 -8.52
C LEU A 15 -16.88 7.50 -7.44
N ALA A 16 -17.66 8.58 -7.56
CA ALA A 16 -18.74 8.92 -6.62
C ALA A 16 -20.03 8.11 -6.86
N VAL A 17 -20.30 7.72 -8.11
CA VAL A 17 -21.52 6.95 -8.48
C VAL A 17 -21.34 5.44 -8.28
N LEU A 18 -20.11 4.93 -8.42
CA LEU A 18 -19.77 3.52 -8.27
C LEU A 18 -20.21 2.85 -6.94
N PRO A 19 -20.05 3.45 -5.75
CA PRO A 19 -20.42 2.78 -4.50
C PRO A 19 -21.93 2.67 -4.25
N ILE A 20 -22.76 3.40 -5.00
CA ILE A 20 -24.23 3.45 -4.81
C ILE A 20 -24.94 2.32 -5.56
N VAL A 21 -24.29 1.75 -6.59
CA VAL A 21 -24.88 0.74 -7.49
C VAL A 21 -24.26 -0.66 -7.28
N LEU A 22 -23.07 -0.75 -6.70
CA LEU A 22 -22.29 -1.99 -6.60
C LEU A 22 -22.45 -2.71 -5.25
N SER A 23 -22.52 -4.04 -5.30
CA SER A 23 -22.45 -4.87 -4.08
C SER A 23 -21.09 -4.70 -3.37
N ALA A 24 -21.06 -4.94 -2.06
CA ALA A 24 -19.87 -4.74 -1.22
C ALA A 24 -18.59 -5.44 -1.73
N LEU A 25 -18.74 -6.54 -2.49
CA LEU A 25 -17.63 -7.26 -3.10
C LEU A 25 -17.00 -6.45 -4.25
N TRP A 26 -17.81 -5.90 -5.14
CA TRP A 26 -17.33 -5.08 -6.25
C TRP A 26 -16.72 -3.77 -5.79
N VAL A 27 -17.24 -3.15 -4.71
CA VAL A 27 -16.62 -1.97 -4.11
C VAL A 27 -15.19 -2.27 -3.63
N LYS A 28 -14.96 -3.44 -3.00
CA LYS A 28 -13.60 -3.85 -2.57
C LYS A 28 -12.67 -4.05 -3.77
N VAL A 29 -13.13 -4.71 -4.82
CA VAL A 29 -12.33 -4.97 -6.03
C VAL A 29 -11.98 -3.68 -6.76
N VAL A 30 -12.94 -2.78 -6.92
CA VAL A 30 -12.70 -1.47 -7.56
C VAL A 30 -11.76 -0.62 -6.72
N THR A 31 -11.89 -0.64 -5.39
CA THR A 31 -10.99 0.08 -4.49
C THR A 31 -9.56 -0.45 -4.57
N SER A 32 -9.36 -1.78 -4.54
CA SER A 32 -8.02 -2.36 -4.68
C SER A 32 -7.41 -2.08 -6.05
N ALA A 33 -8.21 -2.18 -7.13
CA ALA A 33 -7.78 -1.81 -8.47
C ALA A 33 -7.37 -0.32 -8.55
N ALA A 34 -8.14 0.58 -7.94
CA ALA A 34 -7.83 2.01 -7.89
C ALA A 34 -6.51 2.30 -7.14
N ILE A 35 -6.24 1.60 -6.04
CA ILE A 35 -4.98 1.70 -5.29
C ILE A 35 -3.80 1.28 -6.17
N PHE A 36 -3.90 0.15 -6.87
CA PHE A 36 -2.82 -0.30 -7.76
C PHE A 36 -2.68 0.57 -9.01
N ALA A 37 -3.78 1.12 -9.54
CA ALA A 37 -3.73 2.09 -10.64
C ALA A 37 -3.01 3.38 -10.23
N LEU A 38 -3.28 3.90 -9.02
CA LEU A 38 -2.56 5.05 -8.46
C LEU A 38 -1.06 4.74 -8.27
N ALA A 39 -0.74 3.55 -7.79
CA ALA A 39 0.64 3.10 -7.66
C ALA A 39 1.35 3.07 -9.03
N ALA A 40 0.74 2.43 -10.03
CA ALA A 40 1.27 2.35 -11.39
C ALA A 40 1.44 3.73 -12.05
N ALA A 41 0.48 4.64 -11.84
CA ALA A 41 0.55 6.02 -12.31
C ALA A 41 1.76 6.75 -11.70
N GLY A 42 2.01 6.58 -10.39
CA GLY A 42 3.16 7.18 -9.71
C GLY A 42 4.50 6.72 -10.31
N VAL A 43 4.65 5.42 -10.57
CA VAL A 43 5.85 4.88 -11.24
C VAL A 43 5.98 5.41 -12.66
N SER A 44 4.87 5.48 -13.41
CA SER A 44 4.86 5.97 -14.79
C SER A 44 5.30 7.43 -14.90
N VAL A 45 4.90 8.28 -13.94
CA VAL A 45 5.33 9.69 -13.88
C VAL A 45 6.83 9.80 -13.63
N VAL A 46 7.36 9.05 -12.66
CA VAL A 46 8.81 9.04 -12.34
C VAL A 46 9.62 8.54 -13.53
N PHE A 47 9.16 7.46 -14.17
CA PHE A 47 9.81 6.89 -15.34
C PHE A 47 9.79 7.86 -16.53
N ALA A 48 8.66 8.52 -16.80
CA ALA A 48 8.51 9.47 -17.90
C ALA A 48 9.36 10.74 -17.72
N GLN A 49 9.51 11.23 -16.48
CA GLN A 49 10.25 12.48 -16.22
C GLN A 49 11.76 12.27 -16.07
N LEU A 50 12.18 11.17 -15.42
CA LEU A 50 13.57 10.96 -15.04
C LEU A 50 14.26 9.81 -15.80
N GLY A 51 13.50 8.96 -16.49
CA GLY A 51 14.03 7.74 -17.13
C GLY A 51 14.55 6.71 -16.14
N LEU A 52 14.18 6.83 -14.86
CA LEU A 52 14.65 5.98 -13.77
C LEU A 52 13.60 4.93 -13.41
N ILE A 53 14.05 3.71 -13.14
CA ILE A 53 13.19 2.60 -12.71
C ILE A 53 13.11 2.63 -11.18
N ASN A 54 11.89 2.75 -10.64
CA ASN A 54 11.61 2.68 -9.20
C ASN A 54 10.68 1.50 -8.89
N LEU A 55 11.15 0.55 -8.06
CA LEU A 55 10.42 -0.67 -7.71
C LEU A 55 9.79 -0.63 -6.30
N SER A 56 9.97 0.44 -5.53
CA SER A 56 9.51 0.50 -4.13
C SER A 56 8.02 0.84 -3.97
N GLN A 57 7.31 1.13 -5.07
CA GLN A 57 5.96 1.69 -5.01
C GLN A 57 4.96 0.75 -4.30
N ILE A 58 5.01 -0.55 -4.57
CA ILE A 58 4.12 -1.54 -3.93
C ILE A 58 4.45 -1.66 -2.44
N ALA A 59 5.73 -1.54 -2.07
CA ALA A 59 6.14 -1.54 -0.68
C ALA A 59 5.57 -0.33 0.08
N LEU A 60 5.61 0.86 -0.51
CA LEU A 60 5.02 2.08 0.09
C LEU A 60 3.49 1.99 0.22
N VAL A 61 2.80 1.38 -0.76
CA VAL A 61 1.36 1.08 -0.63
C VAL A 61 1.10 0.16 0.57
N GLY A 62 1.94 -0.85 0.78
CA GLY A 62 1.87 -1.72 1.95
C GLY A 62 2.09 -0.98 3.27
N VAL A 63 3.06 -0.07 3.33
CA VAL A 63 3.33 0.77 4.51
C VAL A 63 2.13 1.65 4.85
N GLY A 64 1.54 2.31 3.85
CA GLY A 64 0.34 3.11 4.04
C GLY A 64 -0.86 2.29 4.47
N GLY A 65 -1.02 1.09 3.91
CA GLY A 65 -2.05 0.13 4.34
C GLY A 65 -1.89 -0.30 5.79
N TRP A 66 -0.67 -0.61 6.23
CA TRP A 66 -0.38 -0.94 7.62
C TRP A 66 -0.72 0.22 8.55
N ILE A 67 -0.19 1.42 8.28
CA ILE A 67 -0.41 2.60 9.11
C ILE A 67 -1.90 2.96 9.17
N GLY A 68 -2.58 2.97 8.03
CA GLY A 68 -4.01 3.25 7.95
C GLY A 68 -4.85 2.24 8.73
N LEU A 69 -4.52 0.95 8.65
CA LEU A 69 -5.19 -0.10 9.42
C LEU A 69 -4.97 0.09 10.93
N ARG A 70 -3.73 0.33 11.37
CA ARG A 70 -3.44 0.54 12.80
C ARG A 70 -4.07 1.81 13.34
N LEU A 71 -4.07 2.88 12.56
CA LEU A 71 -4.69 4.14 12.96
C LEU A 71 -6.22 4.00 13.02
N ASN A 72 -6.83 3.22 12.13
CA ASN A 72 -8.26 2.90 12.23
C ASN A 72 -8.61 2.09 13.49
N TYR A 73 -7.73 1.19 13.94
CA TYR A 73 -7.92 0.47 15.21
C TYR A 73 -7.58 1.30 16.46
N ALA A 74 -6.65 2.25 16.36
CA ALA A 74 -6.19 3.06 17.49
C ALA A 74 -7.03 4.33 17.71
N THR A 75 -7.70 4.83 16.67
CA THR A 75 -8.46 6.07 16.71
C THR A 75 -9.84 5.89 16.08
N GLU A 76 -10.89 6.29 16.82
CA GLU A 76 -12.29 6.33 16.34
C GLU A 76 -12.57 7.50 15.37
N LEU A 77 -11.51 8.09 14.79
CA LEU A 77 -11.63 9.22 13.88
C LEU A 77 -12.26 8.81 12.53
N PRO A 78 -12.89 9.75 11.80
CA PRO A 78 -13.42 9.48 10.48
C PRO A 78 -12.34 8.96 9.52
N PHE A 79 -12.71 8.03 8.63
CA PHE A 79 -11.80 7.38 7.69
C PHE A 79 -10.93 8.36 6.89
N THR A 80 -11.50 9.49 6.45
CA THR A 80 -10.77 10.52 5.69
C THR A 80 -9.59 11.11 6.46
N PHE A 81 -9.74 11.37 7.77
CA PHE A 81 -8.66 11.91 8.58
C PHE A 81 -7.57 10.86 8.80
N ASN A 82 -7.96 9.62 9.10
CA ASN A 82 -7.00 8.53 9.23
C ASN A 82 -6.23 8.29 7.92
N LEU A 83 -6.90 8.39 6.78
CA LEU A 83 -6.27 8.26 5.46
C LEU A 83 -5.27 9.39 5.20
N ALA A 84 -5.62 10.64 5.52
CA ALA A 84 -4.72 11.78 5.36
C ALA A 84 -3.47 11.66 6.24
N ILE A 85 -3.64 11.29 7.52
CA ILE A 85 -2.53 11.11 8.46
C ILE A 85 -1.65 9.94 8.03
N ALA A 86 -2.25 8.79 7.68
CA ALA A 86 -1.51 7.64 7.18
C ALA A 86 -0.73 7.97 5.90
N GLY A 87 -1.33 8.77 5.01
CA GLY A 87 -0.68 9.28 3.80
C GLY A 87 0.52 10.19 4.12
N MET A 88 0.39 11.12 5.07
CA MET A 88 1.49 11.99 5.48
C MET A 88 2.65 11.20 6.10
N ILE A 89 2.35 10.23 6.97
CA ILE A 89 3.39 9.39 7.58
C ILE A 89 4.09 8.54 6.52
N THR A 90 3.32 7.96 5.59
CA THR A 90 3.88 7.18 4.48
C THR A 90 4.74 8.03 3.55
N ALA A 91 4.31 9.27 3.26
CA ALA A 91 5.08 10.22 2.49
C ALA A 91 6.39 10.61 3.19
N ALA A 92 6.38 10.80 4.51
CA ALA A 92 7.60 11.05 5.29
C ALA A 92 8.58 9.87 5.24
N ILE A 93 8.08 8.64 5.40
CA ILE A 93 8.91 7.42 5.26
C ILE A 93 9.48 7.30 3.84
N GLY A 94 8.66 7.54 2.83
CA GLY A 94 9.07 7.55 1.43
C GLY A 94 10.13 8.62 1.14
N ALA A 95 10.01 9.81 1.73
CA ALA A 95 10.99 10.89 1.59
C ALA A 95 12.34 10.51 2.22
N ILE A 96 12.33 9.92 3.41
CA ILE A 96 13.56 9.42 4.07
C ILE A 96 14.25 8.38 3.20
N LEU A 97 13.48 7.47 2.60
CA LEU A 97 13.99 6.47 1.65
C LEU A 97 14.45 7.05 0.32
N ALA A 98 13.89 8.17 -0.10
CA ALA A 98 14.32 8.85 -1.31
C ALA A 98 15.67 9.57 -1.13
N LEU A 99 16.00 10.06 0.08
CA LEU A 99 17.27 10.73 0.37
C LEU A 99 18.53 9.96 -0.09
N PRO A 100 18.70 8.65 0.21
CA PRO A 100 19.83 7.88 -0.32
C PRO A 100 19.72 7.65 -1.83
N ALA A 101 18.51 7.56 -2.39
CA ALA A 101 18.29 7.36 -3.83
C ALA A 101 18.74 8.58 -4.65
N LEU A 102 18.60 9.80 -4.13
CA LEU A 102 19.09 11.03 -4.79
C LEU A 102 20.62 11.06 -4.97
N ARG A 103 21.37 10.28 -4.19
CA ARG A 103 22.84 10.21 -4.29
C ARG A 103 23.33 9.22 -5.37
N MET A 104 22.45 8.36 -5.89
CA MET A 104 22.77 7.29 -6.83
C MET A 104 22.25 7.63 -8.24
N ARG A 105 22.90 7.12 -9.29
CA ARG A 105 22.49 7.38 -10.69
C ARG A 105 22.12 6.10 -11.44
N GLY A 106 21.08 6.18 -12.26
CA GLY A 106 20.70 5.14 -13.22
C GLY A 106 20.39 3.79 -12.57
N LEU A 107 21.15 2.77 -12.95
CA LEU A 107 20.96 1.39 -12.51
C LEU A 107 21.16 1.20 -10.99
N TYR A 108 22.06 1.98 -10.38
CA TYR A 108 22.30 1.91 -8.94
C TYR A 108 21.07 2.33 -8.12
N LEU A 109 20.29 3.28 -8.63
CA LEU A 109 19.04 3.69 -7.98
C LEU A 109 18.02 2.55 -8.04
N ALA A 110 17.87 1.89 -9.20
CA ALA A 110 16.94 0.77 -9.35
C ALA A 110 17.26 -0.35 -8.34
N LEU A 111 18.55 -0.72 -8.19
CA LEU A 111 19.00 -1.70 -7.22
C LEU A 111 18.68 -1.28 -5.78
N VAL A 112 18.91 -0.03 -5.41
CA VAL A 112 18.57 0.48 -4.06
C VAL A 112 17.07 0.39 -3.81
N THR A 113 16.22 0.72 -4.79
CA THR A 113 14.76 0.60 -4.63
C THR A 113 14.29 -0.85 -4.55
N LEU A 114 14.95 -1.78 -5.24
CA LEU A 114 14.71 -3.21 -5.13
C LEU A 114 15.04 -3.72 -3.72
N MET A 115 16.21 -3.32 -3.20
CA MET A 115 16.62 -3.68 -1.84
C MET A 115 15.68 -3.10 -0.79
N ALA A 116 15.22 -1.86 -0.97
CA ALA A 116 14.21 -1.25 -0.10
C ALA A 116 12.88 -2.02 -0.16
N ALA A 117 12.42 -2.40 -1.35
CA ALA A 117 11.21 -3.21 -1.51
C ALA A 117 11.34 -4.58 -0.81
N GLY A 118 12.49 -5.24 -0.96
CA GLY A 118 12.79 -6.50 -0.27
C GLY A 118 12.85 -6.35 1.26
N ALA A 119 13.47 -5.27 1.77
CA ALA A 119 13.50 -4.97 3.19
C ALA A 119 12.09 -4.80 3.77
N PHE A 120 11.20 -4.11 3.05
CA PHE A 120 9.79 -4.01 3.45
C PHE A 120 9.06 -5.35 3.39
N GLN A 121 9.35 -6.21 2.41
CA GLN A 121 8.76 -7.54 2.35
C GLN A 121 9.14 -8.39 3.57
N ILE A 122 10.41 -8.33 3.99
CA ILE A 122 10.89 -8.97 5.23
C ILE A 122 10.20 -8.35 6.44
N LEU A 123 10.04 -7.03 6.46
CA LEU A 123 9.38 -6.31 7.55
C LEU A 123 7.90 -6.72 7.69
N PHE A 124 7.17 -6.78 6.58
CA PHE A 124 5.78 -7.23 6.56
C PHE A 124 5.64 -8.68 6.98
N ASN A 125 6.60 -9.53 6.61
CA ASN A 125 6.65 -10.91 7.08
C ASN A 125 6.93 -10.97 8.59
N ALA A 126 7.90 -10.20 9.10
CA ALA A 126 8.23 -10.14 10.52
C ALA A 126 7.03 -9.67 11.37
N PHE A 127 6.28 -8.68 10.90
CA PHE A 127 5.09 -8.16 11.59
C PHE A 127 3.78 -8.90 11.23
N GLN A 128 3.86 -9.96 10.42
CA GLN A 128 2.73 -10.81 10.03
C GLN A 128 1.57 -10.02 9.41
N PHE A 129 1.85 -9.04 8.55
CA PHE A 129 0.79 -8.31 7.83
C PHE A 129 0.08 -9.22 6.80
N PRO A 130 -1.27 -9.26 6.76
CA PRO A 130 -2.24 -8.61 7.65
C PRO A 130 -2.49 -9.45 8.91
N ASN A 131 -2.16 -8.91 10.08
CA ASN A 131 -2.51 -9.56 11.34
C ASN A 131 -3.89 -9.07 11.77
N GLY A 132 -4.81 -10.00 12.01
CA GLY A 132 -6.20 -9.71 12.41
C GLY A 132 -6.38 -9.44 13.90
N GLY A 133 -5.33 -9.02 14.61
CA GLY A 133 -5.34 -8.80 16.05
C GLY A 133 -5.66 -7.36 16.43
N THR A 134 -6.35 -7.19 17.56
CA THR A 134 -6.62 -5.87 18.17
C THR A 134 -5.32 -5.22 18.71
N GLY A 135 -5.22 -3.88 18.68
CA GLY A 135 -4.12 -3.11 19.29
C GLY A 135 -3.09 -2.55 18.28
N PHE A 136 -1.95 -2.04 18.76
CA PHE A 136 -0.84 -1.46 17.96
C PHE A 136 0.25 -2.48 17.55
N TRP A 137 0.34 -3.64 18.22
CA TRP A 137 1.25 -4.75 17.85
C TRP A 137 0.53 -5.93 17.16
N GLY A 138 -0.65 -6.35 17.64
CA GLY A 138 -1.60 -7.25 16.99
C GLY A 138 -1.22 -8.74 16.97
N LEU A 139 -2.04 -9.55 17.65
CA LEU A 139 -2.21 -11.02 17.82
C LEU A 139 -2.40 -11.28 19.34
N PRO A 140 -3.41 -12.02 19.90
CA PRO A 140 -4.24 -13.13 19.36
C PRO A 140 -5.79 -13.07 19.60
N SER A 141 -6.57 -14.06 19.10
CA SER A 141 -7.29 -14.98 20.03
C SER A 141 -7.09 -16.49 19.78
N ASN A 142 -6.47 -16.96 18.69
CA ASN A 142 -5.96 -18.34 18.63
C ASN A 142 -4.96 -18.54 17.48
N GLN A 143 -3.66 -18.38 17.75
CA GLN A 143 -2.61 -18.54 16.74
C GLN A 143 -2.44 -20.02 16.34
N PRO A 144 -2.05 -20.32 15.08
CA PRO A 144 -0.71 -19.99 14.63
C PRO A 144 -0.63 -19.37 13.24
N ALA A 145 0.16 -18.30 13.17
CA ALA A 145 0.89 -17.93 11.98
C ALA A 145 1.86 -19.06 11.61
N LYS A 146 1.47 -19.89 10.64
CA LYS A 146 2.32 -20.68 9.72
C LYS A 146 1.39 -21.55 8.87
N SER A 147 1.03 -21.05 7.69
CA SER A 147 0.53 -21.88 6.59
C SER A 147 1.64 -22.86 6.21
N GLY A 148 1.63 -24.06 6.81
CA GLY A 148 2.66 -25.07 6.59
C GLY A 148 2.69 -26.27 7.55
N ALA A 149 1.77 -26.41 8.50
CA ALA A 149 1.62 -27.68 9.22
C ALA A 149 0.87 -28.68 8.31
N LEU A 150 1.65 -29.48 7.58
CA LEU A 150 1.16 -30.64 6.84
C LEU A 150 0.31 -31.54 7.78
N PRO A 151 -0.92 -31.90 7.40
CA PRO A 151 -1.73 -32.85 8.15
C PRO A 151 -1.21 -34.26 7.88
N LEU A 152 -0.16 -34.69 8.57
CA LEU A 152 0.46 -36.00 8.35
C LEU A 152 0.72 -36.78 9.65
N ARG A 153 -0.23 -36.80 10.60
CA ARG A 153 -0.05 -37.71 11.75
C ARG A 153 -1.28 -38.23 12.51
N ASP A 154 -2.48 -38.31 11.93
CA ASP A 154 -3.64 -38.95 12.60
C ASP A 154 -4.41 -39.93 11.70
N ARG A 155 -3.68 -40.80 10.97
CA ARG A 155 -4.24 -41.97 10.27
C ARG A 155 -3.42 -43.22 10.58
N MET A 156 -3.32 -43.61 11.85
CA MET A 156 -3.06 -44.99 12.30
C MET A 156 -3.74 -45.20 13.65
#